data_AF-A0A2X2XN49-F1
#
_entry.id   AF-A0A2X2XN49-F1
#
_cell.length_a   1.000
_cell.length_b   1.000
_cell.length_c   1.000
_cell.angle_alpha   90.00
_cell.angle_beta   90.00
_cell.angle_gamma   90.00
#
_symmetry.space_group_name_H-M   'P 1'
#
loop_
_entity.id
_entity.type
_entity.pdbx_description
1 polymer ?
#
loop_
_entity_poly.entity_id
_entity_poly.type
_entity_poly.pdbx_seq_one_letter_code
_entity_poly.pdbx_strand_id
1 'polypeptide(L)'
;MKKLLLLFILATNVVLAQMPDISNTWLNNSKPYIGTIGNKGQELKLKINISEQNKKNDQEYFVSGYSLVDTNYAKFEGTITISKYKDSKKQGTVFGEYELAEENKGKHSGVFKGRFVYNFKWNRKTEKVEGQYIELIGDWKSYDGTLTFKTHVKNQ
;
A
#
# COMPACT_ATOMS: atom_id res chain seq x y z
N MET A 1 39.89 -31.82 36.22
CA MET A 1 39.89 -30.63 35.34
C MET A 1 39.55 -31.05 33.92
N LYS A 2 38.36 -30.70 33.42
CA LYS A 2 38.06 -30.40 32.00
C LYS A 2 36.60 -29.94 31.97
N LYS A 3 36.43 -28.62 31.83
CA LYS A 3 35.14 -27.93 31.75
C LYS A 3 34.50 -28.33 30.42
N LEU A 4 33.39 -29.07 30.45
CA LEU A 4 32.53 -29.24 29.28
C LEU A 4 31.75 -27.93 29.11
N LEU A 5 32.22 -27.07 28.21
CA LEU A 5 31.52 -25.85 27.85
C LEU A 5 30.39 -26.25 26.88
N LEU A 6 29.20 -26.52 27.42
CA LEU A 6 27.98 -26.66 26.64
C LEU A 6 27.55 -25.25 26.19
N LEU A 7 28.05 -24.84 25.03
CA LEU A 7 27.61 -23.64 24.34
C LEU A 7 26.27 -23.97 23.64
N PHE A 8 25.16 -23.78 24.36
CA PHE A 8 23.83 -23.74 23.75
C PHE A 8 23.73 -22.47 22.90
N ILE A 9 24.10 -22.56 21.63
CA ILE A 9 23.71 -21.56 20.63
C ILE A 9 22.23 -21.81 20.36
N LEU A 10 21.37 -21.15 21.14
CA LEU A 10 19.95 -21.01 20.82
C LEU A 10 19.87 -20.06 19.62
N ALA A 11 20.11 -20.58 18.42
CA ALA A 11 19.76 -19.90 17.19
C ALA A 11 18.23 -19.81 17.19
N THR A 12 17.71 -18.67 17.65
CA THR A 12 16.31 -18.31 17.49
C THR A 12 16.05 -18.27 15.99
N ASN A 13 15.52 -19.36 15.45
CA ASN A 13 14.87 -19.34 14.14
C ASN A 13 13.68 -18.40 14.29
N VAL A 14 13.90 -17.11 14.03
CA VAL A 14 12.81 -16.20 13.66
C VAL A 14 12.36 -16.74 12.32
N VAL A 15 11.44 -17.70 12.34
CA VAL A 15 10.65 -18.06 11.18
C VAL A 15 9.85 -16.79 10.89
N LEU A 16 10.41 -15.91 10.04
CA LEU A 16 9.62 -14.88 9.40
C LEU A 16 8.57 -15.64 8.61
N ALA A 17 7.36 -15.71 9.16
CA ALA A 17 6.21 -16.20 8.43
C ALA A 17 6.11 -15.32 7.19
N GLN A 18 6.31 -15.92 6.02
CA GLN A 18 6.21 -15.23 4.75
C GLN A 18 4.78 -14.70 4.61
N MET A 19 4.62 -13.40 4.35
CA MET A 19 3.30 -12.86 4.09
C MET A 19 2.76 -13.45 2.79
N PRO A 20 1.49 -13.89 2.77
CA PRO A 20 0.85 -14.29 1.52
C PRO A 20 0.88 -13.13 0.53
N ASP A 21 1.06 -13.43 -0.75
CA ASP A 21 1.01 -12.42 -1.80
C ASP A 21 -0.40 -11.83 -1.88
N ILE A 22 -0.52 -10.55 -1.52
CA ILE A 22 -1.77 -9.78 -1.59
C ILE A 22 -1.75 -8.74 -2.72
N SER A 23 -0.92 -8.92 -3.75
CA SER A 23 -0.84 -8.02 -4.93
C SER A 23 -2.21 -7.71 -5.53
N ASN A 24 -3.06 -8.73 -5.67
CA ASN A 24 -4.42 -8.60 -6.20
C ASN A 24 -5.32 -7.67 -5.36
N THR A 25 -5.05 -7.50 -4.07
CA THR A 25 -5.79 -6.57 -3.21
C THR A 25 -5.60 -5.12 -3.69
N TRP A 26 -4.38 -4.74 -4.08
CA TRP A 26 -4.09 -3.38 -4.50
C TRP A 26 -4.79 -3.00 -5.81
N LEU A 27 -5.09 -3.97 -6.67
CA LEU A 27 -5.85 -3.78 -7.92
C LEU A 27 -7.31 -3.38 -7.69
N ASN A 28 -7.83 -3.54 -6.46
CA ASN A 28 -9.20 -3.16 -6.08
C ASN A 28 -10.28 -3.68 -7.07
N ASN A 29 -10.17 -4.95 -7.47
CA ASN A 29 -11.07 -5.56 -8.46
C ASN A 29 -11.18 -4.74 -9.76
N SER A 30 -10.08 -4.15 -10.21
CA SER A 30 -9.99 -3.29 -11.40
C SER A 30 -10.79 -1.98 -11.32
N LYS A 31 -11.27 -1.60 -10.12
CA LYS A 31 -11.95 -0.33 -9.86
C LYS A 31 -10.96 0.71 -9.32
N PRO A 32 -11.13 2.00 -9.64
CA PRO A 32 -10.34 3.05 -9.03
C PRO A 32 -10.65 3.17 -7.53
N TYR A 33 -9.65 3.53 -6.74
CA TYR A 33 -9.85 4.19 -5.45
C TYR A 33 -10.39 5.59 -5.71
N ILE A 34 -11.35 6.03 -4.91
CA ILE A 34 -12.02 7.31 -5.09
C ILE A 34 -11.92 8.11 -3.79
N GLY A 35 -11.64 9.39 -3.93
CA GLY A 35 -11.67 10.32 -2.82
C GLY A 35 -11.31 11.73 -3.28
N THR A 36 -10.47 12.42 -2.51
CA THR A 36 -10.26 13.85 -2.67
C THR A 36 -8.79 14.27 -2.66
N ILE A 37 -8.50 15.36 -3.37
CA ILE A 37 -7.22 16.08 -3.35
C ILE A 37 -7.43 17.59 -3.08
N GLY A 38 -6.54 18.14 -2.26
CA GLY A 38 -6.48 19.58 -1.95
C GLY A 38 -7.56 20.06 -0.98
N ASN A 39 -7.45 21.32 -0.56
CA ASN A 39 -8.33 21.89 0.48
C ASN A 39 -9.78 22.08 0.04
N LYS A 40 -10.03 22.14 -1.27
CA LYS A 40 -11.37 22.25 -1.85
C LYS A 40 -12.05 20.88 -2.06
N GLY A 41 -11.35 19.78 -1.75
CA GLY A 41 -11.89 18.44 -1.87
C GLY A 41 -12.19 18.02 -3.32
N GLN A 42 -11.33 18.41 -4.28
CA GLN A 42 -11.51 18.01 -5.68
C GLN A 42 -11.47 16.49 -5.80
N GLU A 43 -12.32 15.92 -6.64
CA GLU A 43 -12.36 14.47 -6.83
C GLU A 43 -11.03 13.96 -7.39
N LEU A 44 -10.48 12.93 -6.72
CA LEU A 44 -9.31 12.19 -7.13
C LEU A 44 -9.72 10.73 -7.36
N LYS A 45 -9.45 10.22 -8.56
CA LYS A 45 -9.49 8.79 -8.87
C LYS A 45 -8.08 8.27 -9.01
N LEU A 46 -7.76 7.20 -8.30
CA LEU A 46 -6.47 6.54 -8.36
C LEU A 46 -6.73 5.08 -8.77
N LYS A 47 -6.31 4.67 -9.97
CA LYS A 47 -6.46 3.28 -10.43
C LYS A 47 -5.11 2.60 -10.52
N ILE A 48 -4.95 1.51 -9.79
CA ILE A 48 -3.79 0.61 -9.91
C ILE A 48 -4.17 -0.47 -10.93
N ASN A 49 -3.33 -0.62 -11.97
CA ASN A 49 -3.52 -1.60 -13.03
C ASN A 49 -2.56 -2.79 -12.92
N ILE A 50 -1.37 -2.56 -12.37
CA ILE A 50 -0.35 -3.59 -12.15
C ILE A 50 0.04 -3.56 -10.68
N SER A 51 0.17 -4.73 -10.08
CA SER A 51 0.75 -4.90 -8.75
C SER A 51 1.52 -6.20 -8.71
N GLU A 52 2.80 -6.12 -8.34
CA GLU A 52 3.70 -7.26 -8.26
C GLU A 52 4.44 -7.24 -6.92
N GLN A 53 4.40 -8.34 -6.17
CA GLN A 53 5.18 -8.47 -4.94
C GLN A 53 6.67 -8.56 -5.27
N ASN A 54 7.49 -7.85 -4.51
CA ASN A 54 8.94 -7.93 -4.64
C ASN A 54 9.43 -9.32 -4.19
N LYS A 55 10.08 -10.05 -5.11
CA LYS A 55 10.61 -11.41 -4.88
C LYS A 55 11.63 -11.51 -3.74
N LYS A 56 12.29 -10.40 -3.39
CA LYS A 56 13.29 -10.31 -2.31
C LYS A 56 12.71 -9.75 -1.01
N ASN A 57 11.54 -9.11 -1.07
CA ASN A 57 10.90 -8.47 0.07
C ASN A 57 9.37 -8.61 -0.05
N ASP A 58 8.81 -9.60 0.64
CA ASP A 58 7.38 -9.93 0.59
C ASP A 58 6.45 -8.84 1.16
N GLN A 59 7.02 -7.81 1.80
CA GLN A 59 6.31 -6.65 2.33
C GLN A 59 6.27 -5.48 1.33
N GLU A 60 6.96 -5.56 0.20
CA GLU A 60 7.00 -4.50 -0.80
C GLU A 60 6.33 -4.94 -2.10
N TYR A 61 5.56 -4.02 -2.69
CA TYR A 61 4.83 -4.23 -3.94
C TYR A 61 5.16 -3.11 -4.90
N PHE A 62 5.57 -3.46 -6.11
CA PHE A 62 5.68 -2.52 -7.22
C PHE A 62 4.30 -2.36 -7.85
N VAL A 63 3.87 -1.12 -8.04
CA VAL A 63 2.55 -0.80 -8.58
C VAL A 63 2.66 0.22 -9.69
N SER A 64 1.77 0.11 -10.68
CA SER A 64 1.61 1.13 -11.71
C SER A 64 0.15 1.31 -12.09
N GLY A 65 -0.17 2.50 -12.59
CA GLY A 65 -1.56 2.91 -12.72
C GLY A 65 -1.72 4.31 -13.29
N TYR A 66 -2.85 4.93 -12.97
CA TYR A 66 -3.09 6.34 -13.29
C TYR A 66 -3.90 7.05 -12.21
N SER A 67 -3.63 8.34 -12.07
CA SER A 67 -4.45 9.31 -11.35
C SER A 67 -5.32 10.08 -12.35
N LEU A 68 -6.49 10.51 -11.88
CA LEU A 68 -7.35 11.45 -12.58
C LEU A 68 -7.86 12.46 -11.56
N VAL A 69 -7.50 13.73 -11.78
CA VAL A 69 -8.00 14.88 -11.02
C VAL A 69 -8.64 15.82 -12.03
N ASP A 70 -9.95 16.02 -11.92
CA ASP A 70 -10.73 16.74 -12.93
C ASP A 70 -10.50 16.14 -14.34
N THR A 71 -9.88 16.88 -15.27
CA THR A 71 -9.51 16.39 -16.61
C THR A 71 -8.04 15.98 -16.74
N ASN A 72 -7.24 16.10 -15.69
CA ASN A 72 -5.81 15.80 -15.72
C ASN A 72 -5.56 14.32 -15.47
N TYR A 73 -5.18 13.61 -16.53
CA TYR A 73 -4.80 12.21 -16.48
C TYR A 73 -3.28 12.07 -16.41
N ALA A 74 -2.77 11.42 -15.37
CA ALA A 74 -1.35 11.12 -15.24
C ALA A 74 -1.14 9.65 -14.91
N LYS A 75 -0.21 9.00 -15.63
CA LYS A 75 0.23 7.65 -15.28
C LYS A 75 1.18 7.76 -14.10
N PHE A 76 1.21 6.75 -13.25
CA PHE A 76 2.18 6.66 -12.16
C PHE A 76 2.80 5.28 -12.05
N GLU A 77 3.97 5.24 -11.44
CA GLU A 77 4.64 4.04 -10.95
C GLU A 77 5.12 4.28 -9.52
N GLY A 78 5.26 3.21 -8.74
CA GLY A 78 5.69 3.38 -7.37
C GLY A 78 5.64 2.12 -6.54
N THR A 79 5.64 2.30 -5.23
CA THR A 79 5.69 1.21 -4.27
C THR A 79 4.60 1.34 -3.20
N ILE A 80 4.17 0.18 -2.72
CA ILE A 80 3.40 0.01 -1.49
C ILE A 80 4.24 -0.87 -0.57
N THR A 81 4.51 -0.39 0.64
CA THR A 81 5.35 -1.08 1.63
C THR A 81 4.53 -1.33 2.89
N ILE A 82 4.32 -2.61 3.21
CA ILE A 82 3.69 -3.05 4.44
C ILE A 82 4.69 -2.86 5.58
N SER A 83 4.25 -2.24 6.68
CA SER A 83 5.07 -2.04 7.88
C SER A 83 4.58 -2.83 9.08
N LYS A 84 3.28 -3.16 9.12
CA LYS A 84 2.69 -3.85 10.27
C LYS A 84 1.44 -4.63 9.90
N TYR A 85 1.33 -5.83 10.47
CA TYR A 85 0.11 -6.62 10.47
C TYR A 85 -0.43 -6.77 11.91
N LYS A 86 -1.75 -6.68 12.05
CA LYS A 86 -2.47 -6.93 13.31
C LYS A 86 -3.62 -7.89 13.04
N ASP A 87 -3.58 -9.06 13.68
CA ASP A 87 -4.68 -10.00 13.70
C ASP A 87 -5.58 -9.75 14.92
N SER A 88 -6.88 -9.61 14.68
CA SER A 88 -7.92 -9.51 15.70
C SER A 88 -8.99 -10.60 15.54
N LYS A 89 -8.56 -11.86 15.39
CA LYS A 89 -9.35 -13.11 15.30
C LYS A 89 -10.34 -13.19 14.11
N LYS A 90 -11.23 -12.22 13.98
CA LYS A 90 -12.26 -12.08 12.93
C LYS A 90 -11.91 -11.01 11.88
N GLN A 91 -10.94 -10.15 12.18
CA GLN A 91 -10.50 -9.07 11.30
C GLN A 91 -8.97 -8.97 11.31
N GLY A 92 -8.38 -8.86 10.13
CA GLY A 92 -6.99 -8.48 9.96
C GLY A 92 -6.89 -7.00 9.60
N THR A 93 -5.86 -6.34 10.10
CA THR A 93 -5.50 -4.98 9.69
C THR A 93 -4.03 -4.94 9.28
N VAL A 94 -3.77 -4.45 8.07
CA VAL A 94 -2.44 -4.19 7.52
C VAL A 94 -2.23 -2.68 7.48
N PHE A 95 -1.06 -2.23 7.90
CA PHE A 95 -0.62 -0.85 7.83
C PHE A 95 0.65 -0.78 6.99
N GLY A 96 0.84 0.37 6.36
CA GLY A 96 2.05 0.63 5.61
C GLY A 96 2.06 2.01 4.99
N GLU A 97 2.98 2.17 4.07
CA GLU A 97 3.23 3.41 3.34
C GLU A 97 3.13 3.17 1.84
N TYR A 98 2.89 4.23 1.10
CA TYR A 98 2.92 4.21 -0.35
C TYR A 98 3.64 5.44 -0.88
N GLU A 99 4.29 5.27 -2.02
CA GLU A 99 4.90 6.33 -2.80
C GLU A 99 4.63 6.07 -4.28
N LEU A 100 3.91 6.97 -4.95
CA LEU A 100 3.51 6.84 -6.35
C LEU A 100 3.96 8.09 -7.10
N ALA A 101 4.91 7.94 -8.00
CA ALA A 101 5.46 9.00 -8.82
C ALA A 101 4.74 9.05 -10.17
N GLU A 102 4.14 10.19 -10.49
CA GLU A 102 3.51 10.40 -11.80
C GLU A 102 4.55 10.62 -12.89
N GLU A 103 4.26 10.25 -14.14
CA GLU A 103 5.09 10.63 -15.28
C GLU A 103 5.27 12.15 -15.31
N ASN A 104 6.52 12.61 -15.40
CA ASN A 104 6.80 14.03 -15.44
C ASN A 104 6.33 14.63 -16.79
N LYS A 105 5.22 15.36 -16.74
CA LYS A 105 4.63 16.08 -17.88
C LYS A 105 4.60 17.59 -17.64
N GLY A 106 5.41 18.08 -16.71
CA GLY A 106 5.50 19.49 -16.33
C GLY A 106 4.77 19.82 -15.02
N LYS A 107 4.21 21.05 -14.93
CA LYS A 107 3.74 21.68 -13.68
C LYS A 107 2.61 20.96 -12.94
N HIS A 108 1.94 20.01 -13.60
CA HIS A 108 0.80 19.25 -13.04
C HIS A 108 1.12 17.76 -12.87
N SER A 109 2.40 17.45 -12.62
CA SER A 109 2.87 16.12 -12.28
C SER A 109 3.66 16.15 -10.97
N GLY A 110 3.52 15.09 -10.19
CA GLY A 110 4.10 15.03 -8.86
C GLY A 110 4.13 13.63 -8.27
N VAL A 111 4.31 13.58 -6.95
CA VAL A 111 4.43 12.35 -6.19
C VAL A 111 3.34 12.30 -5.15
N PHE A 112 2.55 11.23 -5.14
CA PHE A 112 1.71 10.87 -4.01
C PHE A 112 2.54 10.11 -2.98
N LYS A 113 2.49 10.53 -1.72
CA LYS A 113 3.14 9.85 -0.61
C LYS A 113 2.27 9.85 0.62
N GLY A 114 2.16 8.72 1.29
CA GLY A 114 1.28 8.62 2.45
C GLY A 114 1.31 7.27 3.13
N ARG A 115 0.32 7.07 4.00
CA ARG A 115 0.08 5.84 4.73
C ARG A 115 -1.21 5.20 4.25
N PHE A 116 -1.27 3.89 4.33
CA PHE A 116 -2.50 3.15 4.09
C PHE A 116 -2.93 2.34 5.30
N VAL A 117 -4.23 2.07 5.37
CA VAL A 117 -4.84 1.10 6.27
C VAL A 117 -5.68 0.15 5.44
N TYR A 118 -5.39 -1.14 5.52
CA TYR A 118 -6.18 -2.20 4.91
C TYR A 118 -6.80 -3.09 5.99
N ASN A 119 -8.11 -3.03 6.12
CA ASN A 119 -8.91 -3.88 6.99
C ASN A 119 -9.59 -4.96 6.17
N PHE A 120 -9.52 -6.21 6.60
CA PHE A 120 -10.24 -7.31 5.98
C PHE A 120 -10.90 -8.23 6.99
N LYS A 121 -12.09 -8.72 6.66
CA LYS A 121 -12.79 -9.76 7.41
C LYS A 121 -12.43 -11.12 6.83
N TRP A 122 -11.86 -11.99 7.66
CA TRP A 122 -11.48 -13.34 7.26
C TRP A 122 -12.56 -14.34 7.70
N ASN A 123 -13.20 -15.00 6.74
CA ASN A 123 -14.09 -16.11 7.05
C ASN A 123 -13.29 -17.40 7.14
N ARG A 124 -13.16 -17.94 8.35
CA ARG A 124 -12.43 -19.18 8.64
C ARG A 124 -13.10 -20.45 8.08
N LYS A 125 -14.39 -20.41 7.77
CA LYS A 125 -15.12 -21.54 7.20
C LYS A 125 -14.92 -21.66 5.70
N THR A 126 -14.87 -20.52 5.01
CA THR A 126 -14.71 -20.45 3.55
C THR A 126 -13.29 -20.14 3.11
N GLU A 127 -12.41 -19.82 4.07
CA GLU A 127 -11.02 -19.37 3.87
C GLU A 127 -10.91 -18.21 2.87
N LYS A 128 -11.88 -17.28 2.95
CA LYS A 128 -12.01 -16.14 2.04
C LYS A 128 -12.17 -14.83 2.78
N VAL A 129 -11.73 -13.76 2.12
CA VAL A 129 -12.01 -12.38 2.54
C VAL A 129 -13.43 -12.02 2.14
N GLU A 130 -14.26 -11.64 3.12
CA GLU A 130 -15.69 -11.31 2.90
C GLU A 130 -16.00 -9.81 2.97
N GLY A 131 -15.02 -9.00 3.36
CA GLY A 131 -15.14 -7.56 3.35
C GLY A 131 -13.75 -6.96 3.43
N GLN A 132 -13.48 -5.99 2.56
CA GLN A 132 -12.20 -5.30 2.46
C GLN A 132 -12.44 -3.79 2.47
N TYR A 133 -11.69 -3.10 3.32
CA TYR A 133 -11.67 -1.64 3.38
C TYR A 133 -10.21 -1.19 3.34
N ILE A 134 -9.87 -0.42 2.33
CA ILE A 134 -8.54 0.11 2.06
C ILE A 134 -8.67 1.62 1.98
N GLU A 135 -7.86 2.31 2.78
CA GLU A 135 -7.82 3.76 2.85
C GLU A 135 -6.37 4.21 2.69
N LEU A 136 -6.15 5.18 1.80
CA LEU A 136 -4.86 5.79 1.53
C LEU A 136 -4.97 7.28 1.88
N ILE A 137 -4.14 7.72 2.83
CA ILE A 137 -4.12 9.09 3.34
C ILE A 137 -2.69 9.62 3.20
N GLY A 138 -2.55 10.75 2.53
CA GLY A 138 -1.23 11.30 2.26
C GLY A 138 -1.24 12.70 1.69
N ASP A 139 -0.21 12.98 0.92
CA ASP A 139 0.03 14.24 0.23
C ASP A 139 0.42 13.95 -1.22
N TRP A 140 -0.04 14.80 -2.12
CA TRP A 140 0.53 14.94 -3.45
C TRP A 140 1.43 16.18 -3.45
N LYS A 141 2.64 16.07 -4.00
CA LYS A 141 3.59 17.18 -4.14
C LYS A 141 4.06 17.30 -5.57
N SER A 142 4.03 18.51 -6.13
CA SER A 142 4.55 18.75 -7.48
C SER A 142 6.07 18.54 -7.53
N TYR A 143 6.58 18.14 -8.69
CA TYR A 143 8.03 17.95 -8.88
C TYR A 143 8.85 19.23 -8.71
N ASP A 144 8.26 20.39 -9.01
CA ASP A 144 8.89 21.70 -8.80
C ASP A 144 8.83 22.18 -7.33
N GLY A 145 8.17 21.41 -6.45
CA GLY A 145 8.05 21.71 -5.02
C GLY A 145 7.13 22.87 -4.67
N THR A 146 6.45 23.48 -5.64
CA THR A 146 5.61 24.67 -5.42
C THR A 146 4.21 24.34 -4.89
N LEU A 147 3.70 23.14 -5.15
CA LEU A 147 2.36 22.72 -4.77
C LEU A 147 2.42 21.50 -3.85
N THR A 148 1.58 21.52 -2.81
CA THR A 148 1.34 20.38 -1.93
C THR A 148 -0.15 20.31 -1.60
N PHE A 149 -0.75 19.15 -1.82
CA PHE A 149 -2.17 18.92 -1.58
C PHE A 149 -2.38 17.67 -0.73
N LYS A 150 -3.21 17.78 0.30
CA LYS A 150 -3.67 16.62 1.07
C LYS A 150 -4.47 15.69 0.16
N THR A 151 -4.27 14.39 0.31
CA THR A 151 -5.01 13.36 -0.43
C THR A 151 -5.63 12.35 0.52
N HIS A 152 -6.82 11.89 0.17
CA HIS A 152 -7.51 10.85 0.89
C HIS A 152 -8.36 10.06 -0.11
N VAL A 153 -8.03 8.79 -0.35
CA VAL A 153 -8.78 7.90 -1.26
C VAL A 153 -9.07 6.57 -0.58
N LYS A 154 -10.18 5.93 -0.96
CA LYS A 154 -10.61 4.65 -0.41
C LYS A 154 -11.15 3.72 -1.50
N ASN A 155 -11.17 2.41 -1.22
CA ASN A 155 -11.90 1.47 -2.05
C ASN A 155 -13.41 1.60 -1.75
N GLN A 156 -14.24 1.63 -2.80
CA GLN A 156 -15.70 1.69 -2.69
C GLN A 156 -16.32 0.29 -2.67
#